data_AF-A0A6M3LQY8-F1
#
_entry.id   AF-A0A6M3LQY8-F1
#
_cell.length_a   1.000
_cell.length_b   1.000
_cell.length_c   1.000
_cell.angle_alpha   90.00
_cell.angle_beta   90.00
_cell.angle_gamma   90.00
#
_symmetry.space_group_name_H-M   'P 1'
#
loop_
_entity.id
_entity.type
_entity.pdbx_description
1 polymer ?
#
loop_
_entity_poly.entity_id
_entity_poly.type
_entity_poly.pdbx_seq_one_letter_code
_entity_poly.pdbx_strand_id
1 'polypeptide(L)' 'MEPRLPPFSAEAEESLLGSILLDDGVLSDLSFLHPEDFYRDANRVIYATCVDMRNRGQPIDSVSLAHA' A
#
# COMPACT_ATOMS: atom_id res chain seq x y z
N MET A 1 3.64 13.00 -29.86
CA MET A 1 3.93 13.21 -28.44
C MET A 1 3.53 11.93 -27.73
N GLU A 2 4.47 11.07 -27.36
CA GLU A 2 4.17 10.00 -26.41
C GLU A 2 3.52 10.62 -25.16
N PRO A 3 2.45 10.01 -24.61
CA PRO A 3 1.92 10.45 -23.33
C PRO A 3 3.05 10.36 -22.29
N ARG A 4 3.44 11.51 -21.75
CA ARG A 4 4.35 11.55 -20.59
C ARG A 4 3.62 10.84 -19.46
N LEU A 5 4.20 9.75 -19.00
CA LEU A 5 3.74 9.11 -17.78
C LEU A 5 3.70 10.16 -16.66
N PRO A 6 2.63 10.21 -15.86
CA PRO A 6 2.58 11.09 -14.70
C PRO A 6 3.79 10.80 -13.80
N PRO A 7 4.32 11.80 -13.09
CA PRO A 7 5.46 11.59 -12.19
C PRO A 7 5.06 10.59 -11.09
N PHE A 8 5.84 9.52 -10.94
CA PHE A 8 5.67 8.51 -9.90
C PHE A 8 7.05 8.10 -9.35
N SER A 9 7.08 7.49 -8.17
CA SER A 9 8.29 6.89 -7.59
C SER A 9 7.99 5.49 -7.08
N ALA A 10 8.45 4.48 -7.83
CA ALA A 10 8.27 3.08 -7.43
C ALA A 10 8.94 2.77 -6.09
N GLU A 11 10.12 3.34 -5.84
CA GLU A 11 10.85 3.18 -4.58
C GLU A 11 10.08 3.76 -3.39
N ALA A 12 9.38 4.89 -3.58
CA ALA A 12 8.56 5.49 -2.52
C ALA A 12 7.34 4.61 -2.20
N GLU A 13 6.66 4.08 -3.22
CA GLU A 13 5.54 3.15 -3.02
C GLU A 13 6.01 1.88 -2.28
N GLU A 14 7.09 1.27 -2.74
CA GLU A 14 7.66 0.06 -2.12
C GLU A 14 8.12 0.32 -0.68
N SER A 15 8.74 1.47 -0.41
CA SER A 15 9.16 1.87 0.95
C SER A 15 7.97 2.11 1.88
N LEU A 16 6.91 2.73 1.38
CA LEU A 16 5.69 2.96 2.15
C LEU A 16 5.00 1.64 2.51
N LEU A 17 4.86 0.72 1.55
CA LEU A 17 4.32 -0.62 1.80
C LEU A 17 5.18 -1.40 2.79
N GLY A 18 6.51 -1.32 2.66
CA GLY A 18 7.45 -1.90 3.62
C GLY A 18 7.26 -1.33 5.03
N SER A 19 7.04 -0.03 5.17
CA SER A 19 6.77 0.60 6.46
C SER A 19 5.49 0.08 7.11
N ILE A 20 4.43 -0.13 6.34
CA ILE A 20 3.15 -0.68 6.84
C ILE A 20 3.34 -2.13 7.35
N LEU A 21 4.16 -2.93 6.66
CA LEU A 21 4.45 -4.31 7.08
C LEU A 21 5.34 -4.39 8.33
N LEU A 22 6.09 -3.33 8.63
CA LEU A 22 6.92 -3.23 9.83
C LEU A 22 6.12 -2.71 11.03
N ASP A 23 5.25 -1.73 10.79
CA ASP A 23 4.37 -1.13 11.78
C ASP A 23 3.06 -0.73 11.10
N ASP A 24 2.01 -1.51 11.35
CA ASP A 24 0.70 -1.26 10.78
C ASP A 24 0.05 0.02 11.31
N GLY A 25 0.54 0.55 12.43
CA GLY A 25 0.11 1.79 13.08
C GLY A 25 0.16 2.99 12.16
N VAL A 26 1.14 3.00 11.24
CA VAL A 26 1.36 4.02 10.20
C VAL A 26 0.13 4.25 9.33
N LEU A 27 -0.72 3.25 9.10
CA LEU A 27 -1.95 3.42 8.32
C LEU A 27 -2.90 4.48 8.91
N SER A 28 -2.81 4.79 10.21
CA SER A 28 -3.58 5.87 10.85
C SER A 28 -3.22 7.25 10.25
N ASP A 29 -1.94 7.44 9.97
CA ASP A 29 -1.39 8.70 9.47
C ASP A 29 -1.61 8.87 7.96
N LEU A 30 -1.92 7.77 7.27
CA LEU A 30 -2.13 7.68 5.82
C LEU A 30 -3.60 7.82 5.41
N SER A 31 -4.46 8.40 6.25
CA SER A 31 -5.91 8.57 5.97
C SER A 31 -6.24 9.34 4.68
N PHE A 32 -5.28 10.09 4.12
CA PHE A 32 -5.41 10.80 2.85
C PHE A 32 -5.04 9.97 1.62
N LEU A 33 -4.37 8.82 1.82
CA LEU A 33 -3.83 7.99 0.75
C LEU A 33 -4.84 6.90 0.37
N HIS A 34 -5.22 6.86 -0.89
CA HIS A 34 -6.13 5.88 -1.45
C HIS A 34 -5.38 4.86 -2.32
N PRO A 35 -5.87 3.61 -2.44
CA PRO A 35 -5.23 2.61 -3.32
C PRO A 35 -5.04 3.10 -4.76
N GLU A 36 -5.96 3.92 -5.26
CA GLU A 36 -5.92 4.48 -6.62
C GLU A 36 -4.74 5.44 -6.85
N ASP A 37 -4.13 5.98 -5.78
CA ASP A 37 -2.98 6.86 -5.85
C ASP A 37 -1.68 6.12 -6.20
N PHE A 38 -1.66 4.79 -6.04
CA PHE A 38 -0.54 3.95 -6.45
C PHE A 38 -0.52 3.80 -7.97
N TYR A 39 0.65 4.04 -8.55
CA TYR A 39 0.88 3.92 -9.97
C TYR A 39 0.96 2.45 -10.40
N ARG A 40 1.59 1.58 -9.60
CA ARG A 40 1.69 0.14 -9.90
C ARG A 40 0.45 -0.59 -9.38
N ASP A 41 -0.25 -1.31 -10.26
CA ASP A 41 -1.42 -2.09 -9.88
C ASP A 41 -1.13 -3.10 -8.77
N ALA A 42 0.06 -3.71 -8.76
CA ALA A 42 0.48 -4.61 -7.69
C ALA A 42 0.52 -3.90 -6.32
N ASN A 43 1.07 -2.68 -6.28
CA ASN A 43 1.18 -1.91 -5.04
C ASN A 43 -0.20 -1.41 -4.58
N ARG A 44 -1.09 -1.04 -5.53
CA ARG A 44 -2.49 -0.73 -5.25
C ARG A 44 -3.19 -1.88 -4.55
N VAL A 45 -3.08 -3.11 -5.10
CA VAL A 45 -3.70 -4.30 -4.52
C VAL A 45 -3.15 -4.55 -3.12
N ILE A 46 -1.83 -4.50 -2.95
CA ILE A 46 -1.19 -4.70 -1.64
C ILE A 46 -1.73 -3.70 -0.60
N TYR A 47 -1.74 -2.40 -0.93
CA TYR A 47 -2.24 -1.37 -0.01
C TYR A 47 -3.72 -1.58 0.34
N ALA A 48 -4.57 -1.86 -0.66
CA ALA A 48 -5.99 -2.13 -0.45
C ALA A 48 -6.21 -3.33 0.50
N THR A 49 -5.44 -4.41 0.31
CA THR A 49 -5.50 -5.59 1.18
C THR A 49 -5.05 -5.25 2.60
N CYS A 50 -3.96 -4.49 2.78
CA CYS A 50 -3.55 -4.02 4.11
C CYS A 50 -4.66 -3.22 4.80
N VAL A 51 -5.32 -2.29 4.09
CA VAL A 51 -6.44 -1.51 4.64
C VAL A 51 -7.62 -2.42 5.04
N ASP A 52 -7.99 -3.40 4.21
CA ASP A 52 -9.05 -4.37 4.54
C ASP A 52 -8.71 -5.19 5.79
N MET A 53 -7.49 -5.72 5.85
CA MET A 53 -7.00 -6.49 7.00
C MET A 53 -7.05 -5.65 8.27
N ARG A 54 -6.63 -4.37 8.22
CA ARG A 54 -6.73 -3.46 9.36
C ARG A 54 -8.18 -3.25 9.80
N ASN A 55 -9.10 -3.06 8.86
CA ASN A 55 -10.53 -2.89 9.15
C ASN A 55 -11.14 -4.14 9.79
N ARG A 56 -10.62 -5.32 9.47
CA ARG A 56 -11.01 -6.61 10.05
C ARG A 56 -10.29 -6.94 11.36
N GLY A 57 -9.38 -6.08 11.83
CA GLY A 57 -8.55 -6.33 13.00
C GLY A 57 -7.57 -7.50 12.84
N GLN A 58 -7.17 -7.78 11.59
CA GLN A 58 -6.20 -8.82 11.28
C GLN A 58 -4.77 -8.26 11.30
N PRO A 59 -3.77 -9.06 11.68
CA PRO A 59 -2.37 -8.65 11.64
C PRO A 59 -1.92 -8.38 10.21
N ILE A 60 -1.19 -7.29 10.00
CA ILE A 60 -0.61 -6.93 8.70
C ILE A 60 0.88 -7.26 8.73
N ASP A 61 1.21 -8.47 8.30
CA ASP A 61 2.58 -8.95 8.12
C ASP A 61 2.69 -9.70 6.79
N SER A 62 3.92 -10.01 6.35
CA SER A 62 4.15 -10.62 5.04
C SER A 62 3.51 -11.99 4.87
N VAL A 63 3.35 -12.77 5.95
CA VAL A 63 2.72 -14.09 5.90
C VAL A 63 1.21 -13.93 5.83
N SER A 64 0.62 -13.09 6.67
CA SER A 64 -0.82 -12.83 6.70
C SER A 64 -1.29 -12.23 5.37
N LEU A 65 -0.53 -11.27 4.81
CA LEU A 65 -0.82 -10.64 3.52
C LEU A 65 -0.76 -11.62 2.35
N ALA A 66 0.17 -12.57 2.35
CA ALA A 66 0.30 -13.56 1.27
C ALA A 66 -0.89 -14.56 1.21
N HIS A 67 -1.70 -14.65 2.27
CA HIS A 67 -2.87 -15.53 2.37
C HIS A 67 -4.20 -14.78 2.42
N ALA A 68 -4.18 -13.45 2.31
CA ALA A 68 -5.35 -12.59 2.46
C ALA A 68 -6.30 -12.67 1.25
#